data_AF-A0A8T4DCI9-F1
#
_entry.id   AF-A0A8T4DCI9-F1
#
_cell.length_a   1.000
_cell.length_b   1.000
_cell.length_c   1.000
_cell.angle_alpha   90.00
_cell.angle_beta   90.00
_cell.angle_gamma   90.00
#
_symmetry.space_group_name_H-M   'P 1'
#
loop_
_entity.id
_entity.type
_entity.pdbx_description
1 polymer ?
#
loop_
_entity_poly.entity_id
_entity_poly.type
_entity_poly.pdbx_seq_one_letter_code
_entity_poly.pdbx_strand_id
1 'polypeptide(L)'
;MNNVNRDIIIVVVSVVLLATILSGCVEEVSNNATVTPSPTPFLTTSPAPSPTPSLTPNLTPPPSPTPPPEVTPPTLVTQEIHQNFDATPALAGLLYPSISNLTPADIGFEVAMTDDVNYLSDIGKPEVPYIITIFEIPKNSEVESVSVNFSNPLEIDNVFIEPAQPPVIAGGADRDYWRNFTPPPHTINNETYASIEPYPGKEYAYHEAVEIDLDTHLQVRTVTVHIFPIQYFPAESRIVAYKNASVSLVYWTAVDE
;
A
#
# COMPACT_ATOMS: atom_id res chain seq x y z
N MET A 1 3.93 -43.89 -3.57
CA MET A 1 4.63 -42.81 -2.83
C MET A 1 4.25 -41.49 -3.48
N ASN A 2 4.01 -40.44 -2.68
CA ASN A 2 3.81 -39.02 -3.08
C ASN A 2 2.40 -38.41 -2.95
N ASN A 3 1.69 -38.64 -1.84
CA ASN A 3 0.69 -37.68 -1.36
C ASN A 3 1.05 -37.02 -0.01
N VAL A 4 2.01 -37.58 0.74
CA VAL A 4 2.39 -37.06 2.07
C VAL A 4 3.31 -35.82 1.98
N ASN A 5 4.06 -35.65 0.89
CA ASN A 5 5.00 -34.52 0.74
C ASN A 5 4.34 -33.20 0.33
N ARG A 6 3.11 -33.22 -0.21
CA ARG A 6 2.43 -31.99 -0.64
C ARG A 6 1.82 -31.23 0.55
N ASP A 7 1.28 -31.95 1.52
CA ASP A 7 0.67 -31.34 2.71
C ASP A 7 1.73 -30.81 3.69
N ILE A 8 2.90 -31.44 3.77
CA ILE A 8 4.00 -30.97 4.63
C ILE A 8 4.61 -29.66 4.09
N ILE A 9 4.70 -29.49 2.77
CA ILE A 9 5.24 -28.25 2.17
C ILE A 9 4.29 -27.08 2.39
N ILE A 10 2.98 -27.29 2.30
CA ILE A 10 1.97 -26.23 2.48
C ILE A 10 1.97 -25.71 3.93
N VAL A 11 2.12 -26.62 4.91
CA VAL A 11 2.15 -26.24 6.34
C VAL A 11 3.42 -25.48 6.74
N VAL A 12 4.57 -25.79 6.14
CA VAL A 12 5.83 -25.09 6.45
C VAL A 12 5.86 -23.68 5.88
N VAL A 13 5.24 -23.44 4.72
CA VAL A 13 5.19 -22.10 4.09
C VAL A 13 4.25 -21.15 4.85
N SER A 14 3.16 -21.66 5.43
CA SER A 14 2.21 -20.84 6.19
C SER A 14 2.74 -20.39 7.55
N VAL A 15 3.63 -21.15 8.18
CA VAL A 15 4.26 -20.77 9.46
C VAL A 15 5.34 -19.70 9.29
N VAL A 16 6.00 -19.63 8.12
CA VAL A 16 7.06 -18.63 7.88
C VAL A 16 6.50 -17.25 7.53
N LEU A 17 5.30 -17.17 6.93
CA LEU A 17 4.68 -15.88 6.56
C LEU A 17 4.10 -15.11 7.75
N LEU A 18 3.78 -15.78 8.85
CA LEU A 18 3.21 -15.15 10.06
C LEU A 18 4.25 -14.50 10.99
N ALA A 19 5.56 -14.69 10.73
CA ALA A 19 6.62 -14.22 11.62
C ALA A 19 7.19 -12.82 11.27
N THR A 20 6.75 -12.17 10.18
CA THR A 20 7.40 -10.93 9.69
C THR A 20 6.61 -9.63 9.92
N ILE A 21 5.39 -9.66 10.48
CA ILE A 21 4.55 -8.46 10.67
C ILE A 21 4.60 -7.91 12.12
N LEU A 22 5.76 -8.01 12.77
CA LEU A 22 6.01 -7.42 14.10
C LEU A 22 7.38 -6.72 14.13
N SER A 23 7.56 -5.70 13.28
CA SER A 23 8.62 -4.72 13.51
C SER A 23 8.31 -3.41 12.79
N GLY A 24 7.85 -2.42 13.55
CA GLY A 24 7.54 -1.10 13.03
C GLY A 24 7.04 -0.15 14.11
N CYS A 25 7.73 -0.11 15.26
CA CYS A 25 7.55 0.98 16.22
C CYS A 25 8.18 2.24 15.62
N VAL A 26 7.36 3.27 15.40
CA VAL A 26 7.80 4.62 15.05
C VAL A 26 8.33 5.30 16.32
N GLU A 27 9.60 5.68 16.33
CA GLU A 27 10.15 6.62 17.31
C GLU A 27 9.81 8.05 16.87
N GLU A 28 9.05 8.76 17.70
CA GLU A 28 8.91 10.20 17.59
C GLU A 28 10.15 10.90 18.14
N VAL A 29 10.82 11.71 17.31
CA VAL A 29 11.78 12.72 17.77
C VAL A 29 11.26 14.11 17.42
N SER A 30 10.63 14.71 18.43
CA SER A 30 10.40 16.14 18.56
C SER A 30 11.74 16.88 18.66
N ASN A 31 11.95 17.93 17.87
CA ASN A 31 12.90 18.99 18.20
C ASN A 31 12.39 20.35 17.71
N ASN A 32 12.19 21.22 18.70
CA ASN A 32 11.71 22.59 18.62
C ASN A 32 12.87 23.57 18.34
N ALA A 33 12.52 24.71 17.72
CA ALA A 33 13.16 26.03 17.74
C ALA A 33 14.50 26.31 16.98
N THR A 34 14.34 27.02 15.85
CA THR A 34 14.91 28.34 15.48
C THR A 34 16.13 28.86 16.26
N VAL A 35 17.25 29.21 15.57
CA VAL A 35 17.85 30.58 15.45
C VAL A 35 18.90 30.62 14.32
N THR A 36 18.76 31.58 13.40
CA THR A 36 19.73 32.01 12.38
C THR A 36 20.81 32.94 12.96
N PRO A 37 22.09 32.82 12.56
CA PRO A 37 22.98 33.99 12.56
C PRO A 37 23.49 34.40 11.17
N SER A 38 23.51 35.73 11.01
CA SER A 38 23.91 36.60 9.89
C SER A 38 25.42 36.58 9.57
N PRO A 39 25.85 36.95 8.34
CA PRO A 39 27.27 36.98 7.95
C PRO A 39 28.02 38.23 8.45
N THR A 40 29.30 38.07 8.81
CA THR A 40 30.24 39.15 9.22
C THR A 40 31.29 39.40 8.11
N PRO A 41 31.65 40.66 7.79
CA PRO A 41 32.47 41.00 6.63
C PRO A 41 33.99 41.07 6.88
N PHE A 42 34.73 40.83 5.78
CA PHE A 42 36.07 41.24 5.35
C PHE A 42 37.16 41.70 6.35
N LEU A 43 38.37 41.16 6.17
CA LEU A 43 39.61 41.94 6.24
C LEU A 43 40.61 41.54 5.13
N THR A 44 41.01 42.56 4.38
CA THR A 44 42.03 42.58 3.33
C THR A 44 43.42 42.71 3.95
N THR A 45 44.37 41.85 3.57
CA THR A 45 45.80 42.08 3.86
C THR A 45 46.65 41.96 2.59
N SER A 46 47.61 42.88 2.54
CA SER A 46 48.49 43.30 1.45
C SER A 46 49.47 42.21 0.96
N PRO A 47 49.90 42.23 -0.32
CA PRO A 47 50.89 41.28 -0.85
C PRO A 47 52.32 41.69 -0.47
N ALA A 48 53.18 40.69 -0.27
CA ALA A 48 54.62 40.85 -0.12
C ALA A 48 55.35 39.81 -1.03
N PRO A 49 56.61 40.08 -1.43
CA PRO A 49 57.07 39.84 -2.80
C PRO A 49 57.58 38.42 -3.09
N SER A 50 57.46 38.08 -4.38
CA SER A 50 57.92 36.88 -5.07
C SER A 50 59.44 36.69 -5.01
N PRO A 51 59.94 35.48 -4.70
CA PRO A 51 61.26 35.03 -5.10
C PRO A 51 61.25 34.23 -6.42
N THR A 52 62.32 34.47 -7.17
CA THR A 52 62.79 34.00 -8.49
C THR A 52 62.54 32.52 -8.86
N PRO A 53 62.29 32.20 -10.14
CA PRO A 53 62.05 30.83 -10.61
C PRO A 53 63.33 29.97 -10.65
N SER A 54 63.20 28.73 -10.18
CA SER A 54 64.18 27.66 -10.36
C SER A 54 63.82 26.84 -11.60
N LEU A 55 64.77 26.68 -12.51
CA LEU A 55 64.64 25.89 -13.74
C LEU A 55 64.48 24.41 -13.39
N THR A 56 63.30 23.85 -13.70
CA THR A 56 63.02 22.41 -13.57
C THR A 56 62.82 21.82 -14.97
N PRO A 57 63.39 20.63 -15.28
CA PRO A 57 63.46 20.08 -16.63
C PRO A 57 62.08 19.68 -17.18
N ASN A 58 61.93 19.91 -18.49
CA ASN A 58 60.78 19.57 -19.30
C ASN A 58 60.56 18.05 -19.34
N LEU A 59 59.64 17.54 -18.52
CA LEU A 59 59.12 16.17 -18.62
C LEU A 59 57.94 16.17 -19.59
N THR A 60 58.05 15.37 -20.65
CA THR A 60 57.00 15.11 -21.63
C THR A 60 55.69 14.72 -20.93
N PRO A 61 54.55 15.35 -21.27
CA PRO A 61 53.27 15.00 -20.66
C PRO A 61 52.89 13.56 -21.01
N PRO A 62 52.34 12.77 -20.07
CA PRO A 62 51.80 11.46 -20.36
C PRO A 62 50.64 11.57 -21.37
N PRO A 63 50.39 10.53 -22.19
CA PRO A 63 49.28 10.54 -23.12
C PRO A 63 47.97 10.76 -22.37
N SER A 64 47.14 11.65 -22.91
CA SER A 64 45.79 11.92 -22.38
C SER A 64 45.02 10.61 -22.24
N PRO A 65 44.37 10.33 -21.09
CA PRO A 65 43.54 9.15 -20.96
C PRO A 65 42.43 9.20 -22.01
N THR A 66 42.24 8.10 -22.73
CA THR A 66 41.12 7.92 -23.64
C THR A 66 39.82 8.15 -22.87
N PRO A 67 38.91 9.01 -23.36
CA PRO A 67 37.62 9.19 -22.70
C PRO A 67 36.92 7.82 -22.61
N PRO A 68 36.29 7.50 -21.46
CA PRO A 68 35.50 6.27 -21.34
C PRO A 68 34.43 6.25 -22.43
N PRO A 69 34.05 5.05 -22.93
CA PRO A 69 32.96 4.95 -23.89
C PRO A 69 31.72 5.66 -23.35
N GLU A 70 31.15 6.53 -24.17
CA GLU A 70 29.92 7.24 -23.87
C GLU A 70 28.79 6.22 -23.77
N VAL A 71 28.40 5.88 -22.53
CA VAL A 71 27.24 5.02 -22.29
C VAL A 71 26.02 5.88 -22.58
N THR A 72 25.37 5.62 -23.72
CA THR A 72 24.08 6.25 -24.02
C THR A 72 23.07 5.76 -22.98
N PRO A 73 22.38 6.64 -22.24
CA PRO A 73 21.39 6.21 -21.27
C PRO A 73 20.25 5.45 -21.96
N PRO A 74 19.67 4.44 -21.30
CA PRO A 74 18.58 3.66 -21.88
C PRO A 74 17.38 4.58 -22.22
N THR A 75 16.72 4.30 -23.33
CA THR A 75 15.48 4.98 -23.70
C THR A 75 14.36 4.50 -22.78
N LEU A 76 13.69 5.43 -22.10
CA LEU A 76 12.51 5.16 -21.28
C LEU A 76 11.23 5.33 -22.10
N VAL A 77 10.32 4.36 -22.01
CA VAL A 77 9.00 4.39 -22.64
C VAL A 77 7.92 4.39 -21.58
N THR A 78 6.98 5.34 -21.67
CA THR A 78 5.77 5.37 -20.84
C THR A 78 4.78 4.33 -21.32
N GLN A 79 4.18 3.63 -20.37
CA GLN A 79 3.09 2.68 -20.57
C GLN A 79 1.94 3.06 -19.64
N GLU A 80 0.71 2.80 -20.09
CA GLU A 80 -0.50 3.07 -19.33
C GLU A 80 -1.41 1.83 -19.37
N ILE A 81 -1.92 1.45 -18.20
CA ILE A 81 -2.94 0.42 -18.03
C ILE A 81 -4.19 1.10 -17.49
N HIS A 82 -5.31 0.87 -18.16
CA HIS A 82 -6.61 1.36 -17.74
C HIS A 82 -7.60 0.20 -17.61
N GLN A 83 -8.19 0.02 -16.43
CA GLN A 83 -9.09 -1.08 -16.14
C GLN A 83 -10.33 -0.61 -15.39
N ASN A 84 -11.50 -1.05 -15.85
CA ASN A 84 -12.78 -0.83 -15.20
C ASN A 84 -13.15 -2.03 -14.34
N PHE A 85 -13.78 -1.77 -13.20
CA PHE A 85 -14.17 -2.75 -12.20
C PHE A 85 -15.62 -2.57 -11.77
N ASP A 86 -16.29 -3.69 -11.56
CA ASP A 86 -17.53 -3.74 -10.80
C ASP A 86 -17.19 -3.72 -9.31
N ALA A 87 -17.66 -2.69 -8.61
CA ALA A 87 -17.44 -2.51 -7.18
C ALA A 87 -18.63 -2.99 -6.33
N THR A 88 -19.70 -3.50 -6.95
CA THR A 88 -20.86 -4.05 -6.24
C THR A 88 -20.57 -5.28 -5.37
N PRO A 89 -19.50 -6.08 -5.57
CA PRO A 89 -19.13 -7.11 -4.60
C PRO A 89 -18.85 -6.55 -3.20
N ALA A 90 -18.28 -5.35 -3.07
CA ALA A 90 -18.06 -4.72 -1.76
C ALA A 90 -19.40 -4.45 -1.03
N LEU A 91 -20.44 -4.07 -1.77
CA LEU A 91 -21.80 -3.92 -1.24
C LEU A 91 -22.38 -5.26 -0.78
N ALA A 92 -22.11 -6.36 -1.50
CA ALA A 92 -22.48 -7.70 -1.05
C ALA A 92 -21.82 -8.07 0.29
N GLY A 93 -20.58 -7.61 0.52
CA GLY A 93 -19.87 -7.77 1.79
C GLY A 93 -20.61 -7.18 3.00
N LEU A 94 -21.39 -6.12 2.81
CA LEU A 94 -22.20 -5.54 3.89
C LEU A 94 -23.43 -6.39 4.24
N LEU A 95 -23.88 -7.27 3.35
CA LEU A 95 -25.05 -8.13 3.60
C LEU A 95 -24.76 -9.30 4.56
N TYR A 96 -23.49 -9.50 4.93
CA TYR A 96 -23.15 -10.47 5.96
C TYR A 96 -23.73 -10.03 7.31
N PRO A 97 -24.55 -10.86 7.98
CA PRO A 97 -25.27 -10.45 9.19
C PRO A 97 -24.39 -10.02 10.37
N SER A 98 -23.11 -10.41 10.36
CA SER A 98 -22.13 -10.02 11.38
C SER A 98 -21.37 -8.74 11.04
N ILE A 99 -21.65 -8.13 9.88
CA ILE A 99 -20.94 -6.95 9.36
C ILE A 99 -21.83 -5.72 9.40
N SER A 100 -23.10 -5.82 9.00
CA SER A 100 -24.00 -4.68 9.07
C SER A 100 -25.46 -5.10 9.26
N ASN A 101 -26.32 -4.12 9.52
CA ASN A 101 -27.77 -4.30 9.59
C ASN A 101 -28.47 -4.26 8.22
N LEU A 102 -27.73 -4.16 7.11
CA LEU A 102 -28.32 -4.07 5.78
C LEU A 102 -28.95 -5.37 5.31
N THR A 103 -30.02 -5.23 4.55
CA THR A 103 -30.68 -6.32 3.83
C THR A 103 -30.55 -6.12 2.31
N PRO A 104 -30.75 -7.16 1.50
CA PRO A 104 -30.76 -7.02 0.05
C PRO A 104 -31.76 -5.98 -0.46
N ALA A 105 -32.87 -5.76 0.27
CA ALA A 105 -33.88 -4.78 -0.10
C ALA A 105 -33.36 -3.34 0.02
N ASP A 106 -32.48 -3.06 0.97
CA ASP A 106 -31.90 -1.72 1.18
C ASP A 106 -30.94 -1.33 0.06
N ILE A 107 -30.23 -2.32 -0.51
CA ILE A 107 -29.35 -2.13 -1.68
C ILE A 107 -30.18 -1.88 -2.96
N GLY A 108 -31.34 -2.52 -3.07
CA GLY A 108 -32.28 -2.31 -4.17
C GLY A 108 -31.90 -3.00 -5.49
N PHE A 109 -30.89 -3.86 -5.51
CA PHE A 109 -30.53 -4.73 -6.63
C PHE A 109 -29.75 -5.95 -6.15
N GLU A 110 -29.69 -6.99 -6.99
CA GLU A 110 -28.94 -8.21 -6.69
C GLU A 110 -27.43 -7.95 -6.78
N VAL A 111 -26.71 -8.36 -5.74
CA VAL A 111 -25.24 -8.32 -5.66
C VAL A 111 -24.72 -9.68 -5.26
N ALA A 112 -23.57 -10.06 -5.80
CA ALA A 112 -22.90 -11.31 -5.49
C ALA A 112 -21.55 -11.03 -4.84
N MET A 113 -21.26 -11.77 -3.77
CA MET A 113 -19.95 -11.74 -3.14
C MET A 113 -18.92 -12.43 -4.05
N THR A 114 -17.70 -11.89 -4.09
CA THR A 114 -16.55 -12.51 -4.75
C THR A 114 -15.42 -12.72 -3.75
N ASP A 115 -14.44 -13.55 -4.11
CA ASP A 115 -13.25 -13.80 -3.27
C ASP A 115 -12.32 -12.57 -3.17
N ASP A 116 -12.56 -11.53 -3.97
CA ASP A 116 -11.77 -10.30 -4.03
C ASP A 116 -12.17 -9.28 -2.95
N VAL A 117 -13.26 -9.53 -2.23
CA VAL A 117 -13.78 -8.63 -1.20
C VAL A 117 -13.04 -8.88 0.11
N ASN A 118 -12.41 -7.82 0.59
CA ASN A 118 -11.65 -7.78 1.83
C ASN A 118 -12.30 -6.79 2.81
N TYR A 119 -11.87 -6.78 4.06
CA TYR A 119 -12.46 -5.92 5.10
C TYR A 119 -11.38 -5.15 5.86
N LEU A 120 -11.67 -3.89 6.18
CA LEU A 120 -10.81 -3.11 7.06
C LEU A 120 -10.83 -3.71 8.47
N SER A 121 -9.66 -4.04 9.00
CA SER A 121 -9.51 -4.82 10.24
C SER A 121 -8.91 -4.01 11.40
N ASP A 122 -8.95 -2.67 11.32
CA ASP A 122 -8.52 -1.80 12.41
C ASP A 122 -9.43 -2.04 13.62
N ILE A 123 -8.87 -2.60 14.70
CA ILE A 123 -9.65 -3.00 15.88
C ILE A 123 -10.51 -1.83 16.41
N GLY A 124 -11.81 -2.10 16.56
CA GLY A 124 -12.80 -1.15 17.05
C GLY A 124 -13.30 -0.16 16.00
N LYS A 125 -12.73 -0.08 14.80
CA LYS A 125 -13.23 0.77 13.71
C LYS A 125 -14.20 -0.02 12.82
N PRO A 126 -15.05 0.64 12.00
CA PRO A 126 -16.01 -0.04 11.14
C PRO A 126 -15.36 -1.05 10.19
N GLU A 127 -15.91 -2.26 10.10
CA GLU A 127 -15.44 -3.34 9.23
C GLU A 127 -15.90 -3.12 7.77
N VAL A 128 -15.41 -2.03 7.16
CA VAL A 128 -15.84 -1.62 5.81
C VAL A 128 -15.22 -2.54 4.74
N PRO A 129 -16.04 -3.10 3.82
CA PRO A 129 -15.55 -3.89 2.71
C PRO A 129 -14.80 -3.06 1.67
N TYR A 130 -13.78 -3.65 1.06
CA TYR A 130 -12.98 -3.07 0.00
C TYR A 130 -12.54 -4.14 -1.00
N ILE A 131 -12.04 -3.73 -2.16
CA ILE A 131 -11.63 -4.65 -3.24
C ILE A 131 -10.13 -4.49 -3.48
N ILE A 132 -9.46 -5.60 -3.81
CA ILE A 132 -8.06 -5.60 -4.21
C ILE A 132 -7.95 -5.95 -5.69
N THR A 133 -7.12 -5.22 -6.41
CA THR A 133 -6.67 -5.60 -7.75
C THR A 133 -5.14 -5.57 -7.82
N ILE A 134 -4.56 -6.44 -8.62
CA ILE A 134 -3.11 -6.58 -8.77
C ILE A 134 -2.77 -6.39 -10.25
N PHE A 135 -1.82 -5.50 -10.53
CA PHE A 135 -1.24 -5.32 -11.87
C PHE A 135 0.17 -5.87 -11.89
N GLU A 136 0.48 -6.71 -12.87
CA GLU A 136 1.84 -7.15 -13.14
C GLU A 136 2.45 -6.27 -14.23
N ILE A 137 3.60 -5.67 -13.91
CA ILE A 137 4.39 -4.86 -14.85
C ILE A 137 5.82 -5.42 -14.93
N PRO A 138 6.56 -5.13 -16.02
CA PRO A 138 7.94 -5.60 -16.14
C PRO A 138 8.77 -5.21 -14.92
N LYS A 139 9.59 -6.14 -14.39
CA LYS A 139 10.36 -5.98 -13.15
C LYS A 139 11.09 -4.62 -13.03
N ASN A 140 11.73 -4.21 -14.12
CA ASN A 140 12.56 -3.00 -14.18
C ASN A 140 11.75 -1.73 -14.45
N SER A 141 10.43 -1.82 -14.39
CA SER A 141 9.56 -0.65 -14.53
C SER A 141 9.55 0.20 -13.27
N GLU A 142 9.23 1.48 -13.43
CA GLU A 142 9.02 2.43 -12.34
C GLU A 142 7.61 3.00 -12.45
N VAL A 143 6.83 2.92 -11.37
CA VAL A 143 5.46 3.44 -11.33
C VAL A 143 5.52 4.96 -11.25
N GLU A 144 4.87 5.62 -12.21
CA GLU A 144 4.72 7.08 -12.22
C GLU A 144 3.51 7.51 -11.38
N SER A 145 2.37 6.88 -11.62
CA SER A 145 1.14 7.23 -10.93
C SER A 145 0.12 6.09 -10.93
N VAL A 146 -0.69 6.07 -9.88
CA VAL A 146 -1.90 5.26 -9.78
C VAL A 146 -3.05 6.21 -9.49
N SER A 147 -4.17 6.06 -10.18
CA SER A 147 -5.39 6.81 -9.89
C SER A 147 -6.60 5.89 -9.94
N VAL A 148 -7.57 6.17 -9.08
CA VAL A 148 -8.85 5.46 -9.03
C VAL A 148 -9.96 6.49 -9.18
N ASN A 149 -10.89 6.22 -10.09
CA ASN A 149 -12.08 7.05 -10.31
C ASN A 149 -13.32 6.22 -10.03
N PHE A 150 -14.21 6.75 -9.21
CA PHE A 150 -15.48 6.11 -8.92
C PHE A 150 -16.62 6.69 -9.75
N SER A 151 -17.62 5.87 -10.03
CA SER A 151 -18.84 6.33 -10.69
C SER A 151 -20.06 5.51 -10.22
N ASN A 152 -21.25 6.02 -10.57
CA ASN A 152 -22.53 5.41 -10.21
C ASN A 152 -22.72 5.30 -8.68
N PRO A 153 -22.82 6.43 -7.97
CA PRO A 153 -22.98 6.45 -6.52
C PRO A 153 -24.36 5.92 -6.09
N LEU A 154 -24.38 5.32 -4.91
CA LEU A 154 -25.54 4.85 -4.18
C LEU A 154 -25.41 5.30 -2.73
N GLU A 155 -26.40 6.03 -2.24
CA GLU A 155 -26.48 6.44 -0.84
C GLU A 155 -27.50 5.56 -0.12
N ILE A 156 -27.15 5.09 1.07
CA ILE A 156 -28.03 4.27 1.91
C ILE A 156 -27.95 4.82 3.34
N ASP A 157 -29.11 5.14 3.91
CA ASP A 157 -29.26 5.63 5.28
C ASP A 157 -29.64 4.51 6.25
N ASN A 158 -29.59 4.81 7.55
CA ASN A 158 -29.88 3.89 8.66
C ASN A 158 -28.97 2.65 8.68
N VAL A 159 -27.71 2.84 8.29
CA VAL A 159 -26.68 1.81 8.24
C VAL A 159 -25.86 1.84 9.52
N PHE A 160 -25.70 0.68 10.12
CA PHE A 160 -24.72 0.42 11.16
C PHE A 160 -23.78 -0.69 10.68
N ILE A 161 -22.50 -0.35 10.51
CA ILE A 161 -21.44 -1.33 10.25
C ILE A 161 -20.81 -1.69 11.59
N GLU A 162 -20.64 -2.98 11.87
CA GLU A 162 -20.04 -3.50 13.10
C GLU A 162 -18.55 -3.16 13.17
N PRO A 163 -17.98 -2.99 14.38
CA PRO A 163 -16.56 -2.74 14.54
C PRO A 163 -15.75 -4.03 14.35
N ALA A 164 -14.62 -3.93 13.65
CA ALA A 164 -13.67 -5.02 13.52
C ALA A 164 -13.19 -5.46 14.92
N GLN A 165 -13.31 -6.75 15.21
CA GLN A 165 -12.94 -7.32 16.51
C GLN A 165 -11.52 -7.89 16.50
N PRO A 166 -10.84 -7.93 17.66
CA PRO A 166 -9.55 -8.60 17.77
C PRO A 166 -9.64 -10.06 17.29
N PRO A 167 -8.58 -10.59 16.65
CA PRO A 167 -8.59 -11.96 16.16
C PRO A 167 -8.81 -12.93 17.32
N VAL A 168 -9.77 -13.83 17.12
CA VAL A 168 -9.99 -14.96 18.03
C VAL A 168 -8.93 -16.01 17.69
N ILE A 169 -8.04 -16.30 18.65
CA ILE A 169 -7.07 -17.39 18.48
C ILE A 169 -7.86 -18.69 18.38
N ALA A 170 -7.90 -19.28 17.18
CA ALA A 170 -8.40 -20.63 17.01
C ALA A 170 -7.41 -21.58 17.70
N GLY A 171 -7.75 -22.05 18.90
CA GLY A 171 -6.90 -22.96 19.67
C GLY A 171 -6.52 -24.19 18.85
N GLY A 172 -5.23 -24.42 18.68
CA GLY A 172 -4.71 -25.62 18.02
C GLY A 172 -5.03 -26.87 18.84
N ALA A 173 -5.80 -27.79 18.25
CA ALA A 173 -6.06 -29.19 18.62
C ALA A 173 -6.46 -29.55 20.08
N ASP A 174 -6.33 -28.66 21.05
CA ASP A 174 -6.57 -28.95 22.46
C ASP A 174 -7.99 -28.51 22.86
N ARG A 175 -8.84 -29.50 23.18
CA ARG A 175 -10.21 -29.26 23.67
C ARG A 175 -10.23 -28.47 24.97
N ASP A 176 -9.14 -28.46 25.74
CA ASP A 176 -9.08 -27.75 27.01
C ASP A 176 -8.87 -26.24 26.83
N TYR A 177 -8.30 -25.80 25.70
CA TYR A 177 -8.14 -24.38 25.37
C TYR A 177 -9.49 -23.66 25.30
N TRP A 178 -10.47 -24.25 24.60
CA TRP A 178 -11.80 -23.66 24.42
C TRP A 178 -12.64 -23.62 25.70
N ARG A 179 -12.36 -24.51 26.68
CA ARG A 179 -13.09 -24.52 27.97
C ARG A 179 -12.78 -23.32 28.86
N ASN A 180 -11.58 -22.76 28.72
CA ASN A 180 -11.12 -21.61 29.50
C ASN A 180 -10.98 -20.34 28.63
N PHE A 181 -11.36 -20.42 27.35
CA PHE A 181 -11.26 -19.28 26.45
C PHE A 181 -12.30 -18.23 26.82
N THR A 182 -11.82 -17.08 27.28
CA THR A 182 -12.63 -15.86 27.39
C THR A 182 -12.31 -15.02 26.16
N PRO A 183 -13.27 -14.78 25.25
CA PRO A 183 -13.03 -13.93 24.10
C PRO A 183 -12.58 -12.53 24.56
N PRO A 184 -11.76 -11.84 23.76
CA PRO A 184 -11.49 -10.44 23.99
C PRO A 184 -12.80 -9.66 24.15
N PRO A 185 -12.84 -8.62 25.01
CA PRO A 185 -14.03 -7.80 25.14
C PRO A 185 -14.36 -7.15 23.79
N HIS A 186 -15.65 -7.02 23.51
CA HIS A 186 -16.11 -6.31 22.34
C HIS A 186 -15.58 -4.87 22.35
N THR A 187 -14.86 -4.49 21.29
CA THR A 187 -14.16 -3.22 21.22
C THR A 187 -14.83 -2.32 20.19
N ILE A 188 -15.11 -1.06 20.56
CA ILE A 188 -15.61 -0.03 19.66
C ILE A 188 -14.78 1.25 19.84
N ASN A 189 -14.30 1.81 18.74
CA ASN A 189 -13.56 3.07 18.73
C ASN A 189 -14.56 4.23 18.73
N ASN A 190 -14.81 4.79 19.92
CA ASN A 190 -15.84 5.82 20.08
C ASN A 190 -15.55 7.11 19.29
N GLU A 191 -14.29 7.44 19.04
CA GLU A 191 -13.90 8.59 18.22
C GLU A 191 -14.33 8.40 16.76
N THR A 192 -14.07 7.22 16.20
CA THR A 192 -14.45 6.88 14.81
C THR A 192 -15.97 6.84 14.67
N TYR A 193 -16.67 6.19 15.61
CA TYR A 193 -18.13 6.07 15.54
C TYR A 193 -18.90 7.36 15.85
N ALA A 194 -18.27 8.32 16.54
CA ALA A 194 -18.83 9.66 16.75
C ALA A 194 -18.44 10.66 15.66
N SER A 195 -17.62 10.25 14.68
CA SER A 195 -17.12 11.11 13.61
C SER A 195 -18.19 11.39 12.55
N ILE A 196 -18.23 12.64 12.09
CA ILE A 196 -18.96 13.06 10.88
C ILE A 196 -18.14 12.86 9.60
N GLU A 197 -16.83 12.68 9.74
CA GLU A 197 -15.95 12.42 8.60
C GLU A 197 -16.11 10.96 8.12
N PRO A 198 -16.00 10.71 6.81
CA PRO A 198 -16.12 9.37 6.28
C PRO A 198 -14.97 8.47 6.75
N TYR A 199 -15.29 7.21 7.01
CA TYR A 199 -14.33 6.13 7.17
C TYR A 199 -14.42 5.19 5.94
N PRO A 200 -13.30 4.84 5.29
CA PRO A 200 -11.91 5.15 5.67
C PRO A 200 -11.44 6.57 5.33
N GLY A 201 -12.23 7.38 4.61
CA GLY A 201 -11.87 8.75 4.27
C GLY A 201 -10.81 8.87 3.16
N LYS A 202 -10.57 7.77 2.46
CA LYS A 202 -9.69 7.67 1.29
C LYS A 202 -10.33 6.75 0.26
N GLU A 203 -10.05 7.03 -1.01
CA GLU A 203 -10.61 6.30 -2.15
C GLU A 203 -9.82 5.04 -2.49
N TYR A 204 -8.50 5.10 -2.33
CA TYR A 204 -7.62 3.97 -2.58
C TYR A 204 -6.31 4.08 -1.79
N ALA A 205 -5.55 2.99 -1.79
CA ALA A 205 -4.14 2.95 -1.42
C ALA A 205 -3.45 1.93 -2.35
N TYR A 206 -2.15 2.05 -2.58
CA TYR A 206 -1.42 1.05 -3.36
C TYR A 206 -0.05 0.77 -2.74
N HIS A 207 0.49 -0.40 -3.06
CA HIS A 207 1.85 -0.77 -2.74
C HIS A 207 2.50 -1.49 -3.92
N GLU A 208 3.81 -1.38 -4.00
CA GLU A 208 4.63 -2.03 -5.02
C GLU A 208 5.44 -3.14 -4.38
N ALA A 209 5.52 -4.29 -5.04
CA ALA A 209 6.40 -5.38 -4.65
C ALA A 209 7.07 -6.00 -5.88
N VAL A 210 8.13 -6.76 -5.65
CA VAL A 210 8.72 -7.62 -6.67
C VAL A 210 8.47 -9.04 -6.23
N GLU A 211 7.76 -9.78 -7.07
CA GLU A 211 7.31 -11.14 -6.80
C GLU A 211 7.80 -12.09 -7.89
N ILE A 212 7.65 -13.38 -7.65
CA ILE A 212 7.90 -14.42 -8.66
C ILE A 212 6.53 -14.82 -9.19
N ASP A 213 6.30 -14.57 -10.48
CA ASP A 213 5.15 -15.12 -11.19
C ASP A 213 5.26 -16.65 -11.15
N LEU A 214 4.23 -17.31 -10.60
CA LEU A 214 4.23 -18.76 -10.36
C LEU A 214 4.11 -19.57 -11.64
N ASP A 215 3.55 -18.99 -12.70
CA ASP A 215 3.39 -19.65 -13.98
C ASP A 215 4.69 -19.54 -14.79
N THR A 216 5.24 -18.34 -14.92
CA THR A 216 6.44 -18.11 -15.73
C THR A 216 7.75 -18.33 -14.98
N HIS A 217 7.73 -18.37 -13.65
CA HIS A 217 8.89 -18.40 -12.76
C HIS A 217 9.83 -17.19 -12.94
N LEU A 218 9.35 -16.12 -13.58
CA LEU A 218 10.09 -14.88 -13.77
C LEU A 218 9.76 -13.89 -12.65
N GLN A 219 10.72 -13.02 -12.36
CA GLN A 219 10.46 -11.91 -11.46
C GLN A 219 9.62 -10.85 -12.18
N VAL A 220 8.52 -10.46 -11.55
CA VAL A 220 7.62 -9.41 -12.01
C VAL A 220 7.51 -8.34 -10.92
N ARG A 221 7.18 -7.11 -11.31
CA ARG A 221 6.79 -6.08 -10.34
C ARG A 221 5.28 -6.09 -10.25
N THR A 222 4.76 -6.20 -9.03
CA THR A 222 3.33 -6.16 -8.74
C THR A 222 2.96 -4.77 -8.19
N VAL A 223 1.85 -4.24 -8.67
CA VAL A 223 1.21 -3.04 -8.11
C VAL A 223 -0.16 -3.46 -7.59
N THR A 224 -0.26 -3.56 -6.27
CA THR A 224 -1.49 -3.97 -5.60
C THR A 224 -2.26 -2.74 -5.16
N VAL A 225 -3.48 -2.58 -5.68
CA VAL A 225 -4.34 -1.42 -5.43
C VAL A 225 -5.51 -1.85 -4.57
N HIS A 226 -5.61 -1.26 -3.39
CA HIS A 226 -6.74 -1.40 -2.47
C HIS A 226 -7.74 -0.30 -2.79
N ILE A 227 -8.92 -0.68 -3.28
CA ILE A 227 -9.98 0.22 -3.73
C ILE A 227 -11.05 0.26 -2.63
N PHE A 228 -11.38 1.45 -2.13
CA PHE A 228 -12.35 1.67 -1.04
C PHE A 228 -13.67 2.28 -1.59
N PRO A 229 -14.54 1.47 -2.22
CA PRO A 229 -15.75 1.97 -2.89
C PRO A 229 -16.86 2.38 -1.92
N ILE A 230 -16.71 2.12 -0.61
CA ILE A 230 -17.71 2.45 0.42
C ILE A 230 -17.08 3.45 1.38
N GLN A 231 -17.75 4.59 1.53
CA GLN A 231 -17.45 5.60 2.55
C GLN A 231 -18.58 5.62 3.57
N TYR A 232 -18.29 5.20 4.79
CA TYR A 232 -19.26 5.16 5.89
C TYR A 232 -19.15 6.42 6.74
N PHE A 233 -20.29 7.04 7.04
CA PHE A 233 -20.42 8.22 7.90
C PHE A 233 -21.08 7.78 9.21
N PRO A 234 -20.30 7.39 10.24
CA PRO A 234 -20.84 6.68 11.38
C PRO A 234 -21.82 7.50 12.21
N ALA A 235 -21.50 8.78 12.50
CA ALA A 235 -22.38 9.66 13.26
C ALA A 235 -23.72 9.95 12.57
N GLU A 236 -23.76 9.79 11.24
CA GLU A 236 -24.94 10.00 10.41
C GLU A 236 -25.66 8.69 10.07
N SER A 237 -25.08 7.54 10.44
CA SER A 237 -25.59 6.20 10.12
C SER A 237 -25.93 6.05 8.64
N ARG A 238 -25.03 6.46 7.75
CA ARG A 238 -25.21 6.34 6.29
C ARG A 238 -23.93 5.94 5.59
N ILE A 239 -24.06 5.37 4.40
CA ILE A 239 -22.94 5.10 3.50
C ILE A 239 -23.13 5.83 2.16
N VAL A 240 -22.02 6.18 1.54
CA VAL A 240 -21.93 6.45 0.10
C VAL A 240 -21.11 5.33 -0.51
N ALA A 241 -21.73 4.54 -1.39
CA ALA A 241 -21.10 3.44 -2.09
C ALA A 241 -21.05 3.70 -3.59
N TYR A 242 -20.01 3.23 -4.26
CA TYR A 242 -19.87 3.36 -5.71
C TYR A 242 -19.97 2.00 -6.37
N LYS A 243 -20.81 1.88 -7.40
CA LYS A 243 -21.01 0.60 -8.09
C LYS A 243 -19.90 0.29 -9.08
N ASN A 244 -19.20 1.32 -9.56
CA ASN A 244 -18.19 1.18 -10.58
C ASN A 244 -16.91 1.90 -10.15
N ALA A 245 -15.76 1.31 -10.45
CA ALA A 245 -14.45 1.93 -10.28
C ALA A 245 -13.62 1.79 -11.56
N SER A 246 -12.69 2.71 -11.77
CA SER A 246 -11.73 2.70 -12.87
C SER A 246 -10.35 2.96 -12.29
N VAL A 247 -9.39 2.08 -12.55
CA VAL A 247 -7.98 2.27 -12.15
C VAL A 247 -7.15 2.62 -13.39
N SER A 248 -6.32 3.67 -13.28
CA SER A 248 -5.29 3.99 -14.28
C SER A 248 -3.92 3.94 -13.62
N LEU A 249 -3.04 3.11 -14.18
CA LEU A 249 -1.65 2.92 -13.75
C LEU A 249 -0.72 3.38 -14.88
N VAL A 250 0.15 4.33 -14.59
CA VAL A 250 1.17 4.83 -15.53
C VAL A 250 2.54 4.41 -15.01
N TYR A 251 3.38 3.85 -15.88
CA TYR A 251 4.73 3.42 -15.52
C TYR A 251 5.72 3.59 -16.67
N TRP A 252 7.00 3.65 -16.34
CA TRP A 252 8.10 3.72 -17.29
C TRP A 252 8.78 2.36 -17.40
N THR A 253 9.21 1.98 -18.60
CA THR A 253 10.12 0.85 -18.80
C THR A 253 11.35 1.29 -19.58
N ALA A 254 12.52 0.81 -19.17
CA ALA A 254 13.70 0.85 -20.04
C ALA A 254 13.48 -0.12 -21.20
N VAL A 255 13.79 0.34 -22.41
CA VAL A 255 13.90 -0.53 -23.58
C VAL A 255 15.38 -0.83 -23.76
N ASP A 256 15.75 -2.10 -23.63
CA ASP A 256 17.05 -2.58 -24.06
C ASP A 256 17.05 -2.60 -25.60
N GLU A 257 17.89 -1.79 -26.25
CA GLU A 257 18.12 -1.81 -27.71
C GLU A 257 18.82 -3.10 -28.17
#